data_AF-A0A8S3AQF3-F1
#
_entry.id   AF-A0A8S3AQF3-F1
#
_cell.length_a   1.000
_cell.length_b   1.000
_cell.length_c   1.000
_cell.angle_alpha   90.00
_cell.angle_beta   90.00
_cell.angle_gamma   90.00
#
_symmetry.space_group_name_H-M   'P 1'
#
loop_
_entity.id
_entity.type
_entity.pdbx_description
1 polymer ?
#
loop_
_entity_poly.entity_id
_entity_poly.type
_entity_poly.pdbx_seq_one_letter_code
_entity_poly.pdbx_strand_id
1 'polypeptide(L)' 'QEKVIITSLQRTQDNAVTQLRYNHNENFIAIGYANGQLTLCDALSLESIANVPFHYAKTAIIFIQFSPKSIYLATT' A
#
# COMPACT_ATOMS: atom_id res chain seq x y z
N GLN A 1 2.62 -21.53 21.28
CA GLN A 1 2.42 -20.07 21.40
C GLN A 1 2.76 -19.46 20.06
N GLU A 2 1.79 -18.81 19.43
CA GLU A 2 2.01 -18.08 18.18
C GLU A 2 2.71 -16.76 18.52
N LYS A 3 3.85 -16.47 17.87
CA LYS A 3 4.57 -15.23 18.07
C LYS A 3 3.94 -14.17 17.19
N VAL A 4 3.37 -13.13 17.80
CA VAL A 4 2.89 -11.94 17.08
C VAL A 4 4.08 -11.02 16.83
N ILE A 5 4.37 -10.72 15.57
CA ILE A 5 5.37 -9.74 15.17
C ILE A 5 4.62 -8.45 14.83
N ILE A 6 5.04 -7.33 15.42
CA ILE A 6 4.51 -6.01 15.15
C ILE A 6 5.64 -5.17 14.56
N THR A 7 5.47 -4.71 13.33
CA THR A 7 6.37 -3.76 12.66
C THR A 7 5.64 -2.43 12.49
N SER A 8 6.31 -1.33 12.76
CA SER A 8 5.80 0.01 12.52
C SER A 8 6.81 0.84 11.75
N LEU A 9 6.36 1.52 10.71
CA LEU A 9 7.18 2.46 9.93
C LEU A 9 6.50 3.83 9.93
N GLN A 10 7.23 4.85 10.37
CA GLN A 10 6.78 6.23 10.33
C GLN A 10 7.59 6.99 9.29
N ARG A 11 6.90 7.60 8.31
CA ARG A 11 7.52 8.47 7.30
C ARG A 11 7.00 9.88 7.49
N THR A 12 7.92 10.81 7.76
CA THR A 12 7.59 12.21 8.12
C THR A 12 7.27 13.09 6.90
N GLN A 13 7.60 12.63 5.70
CA GLN A 13 7.37 13.37 4.44
C GLN A 13 6.27 12.75 3.57
N ASP A 14 5.68 11.63 3.99
CA ASP A 14 4.61 10.99 3.25
C ASP A 14 3.31 11.80 3.39
N ASN A 15 2.50 11.75 2.34
CA ASN A 15 1.15 12.31 2.38
C ASN A 15 0.27 11.49 3.35
N ALA A 16 -0.86 12.04 3.75
CA ALA A 16 -1.79 11.31 4.61
C ALA A 16 -2.26 10.01 3.93
N VAL A 17 -2.16 8.89 4.65
CA VAL A 17 -2.67 7.59 4.20
C VAL A 17 -4.20 7.61 4.26
N THR A 18 -4.83 7.24 3.17
CA THR A 18 -6.29 7.19 3.02
C THR A 18 -6.81 5.77 2.85
N GLN A 19 -5.98 4.83 2.39
CA GLN A 19 -6.38 3.45 2.18
C GLN A 19 -5.22 2.47 2.36
N LEU A 20 -5.51 1.30 2.93
CA LEU A 20 -4.60 0.17 3.05
C LEU A 20 -5.28 -1.12 2.59
N ARG A 21 -4.60 -1.90 1.75
CA ARG A 21 -5.07 -3.23 1.31
C ARG A 21 -3.92 -4.21 1.18
N TYR A 22 -4.05 -5.35 1.85
CA TYR A 22 -3.27 -6.52 1.50
C TYR A 22 -3.68 -7.03 0.13
N ASN A 23 -2.72 -7.58 -0.60
CA ASN A 23 -3.03 -8.47 -1.71
C ASN A 23 -3.51 -9.82 -1.18
N HIS A 24 -4.05 -10.68 -2.05
CA HIS A 24 -4.64 -11.95 -1.63
C HIS A 24 -3.62 -12.98 -1.12
N ASN A 25 -2.33 -12.80 -1.43
CA ASN A 25 -1.26 -13.65 -0.93
C ASN A 25 -0.62 -13.11 0.37
N GLU A 26 -1.10 -11.96 0.86
CA GLU A 26 -0.69 -11.30 2.09
C GLU A 26 0.80 -10.93 2.19
N ASN A 27 1.54 -11.00 1.08
CA ASN A 27 2.95 -10.65 1.04
C ASN A 27 3.20 -9.18 0.70
N PHE A 28 2.19 -8.46 0.17
CA PHE A 28 2.30 -7.04 -0.13
C PHE A 28 1.12 -6.23 0.42
N ILE A 29 1.40 -4.97 0.73
CA ILE A 29 0.39 -3.98 1.13
C ILE A 29 0.42 -2.84 0.11
N ALA A 30 -0.73 -2.53 -0.47
CA ALA A 30 -0.97 -1.30 -1.21
C ALA A 30 -1.40 -0.19 -0.27
N ILE A 31 -0.75 0.96 -0.40
CA ILE A 31 -0.98 2.16 0.40
C ILE A 31 -1.40 3.29 -0.54
N GLY A 32 -2.61 3.80 -0.35
CA GLY A 32 -3.14 4.95 -1.08
C GLY A 32 -3.02 6.22 -0.25
N TYR A 33 -2.72 7.33 -0.91
CA TYR A 33 -2.47 8.61 -0.27
C TYR A 33 -3.43 9.71 -0.72
N ALA A 34 -3.56 10.75 0.11
CA ALA A 34 -4.45 11.90 -0.12
C ALA A 34 -4.11 12.74 -1.37
N ASN A 35 -2.89 12.64 -1.91
CA ASN A 35 -2.46 13.32 -3.13
C ASN A 35 -2.59 12.45 -4.40
N GLY A 36 -3.17 11.26 -4.31
CA GLY A 36 -3.31 10.36 -5.45
C GLY A 36 -2.10 9.48 -5.75
N GLN A 37 -1.10 9.51 -4.86
CA GLN A 37 -0.01 8.53 -4.89
C GLN A 37 -0.49 7.17 -4.42
N LEU A 38 0.22 6.14 -4.88
CA LEU A 38 0.16 4.79 -4.38
C LEU A 38 1.57 4.20 -4.24
N THR A 39 1.78 3.49 -3.14
CA THR A 39 2.99 2.72 -2.87
C THR A 39 2.61 1.27 -2.63
N LEU A 40 3.48 0.35 -3.08
CA LEU A 40 3.42 -1.06 -2.70
C LEU A 40 4.57 -1.35 -1.74
N CYS A 41 4.29 -1.99 -0.62
CA CYS A 41 5.28 -2.40 0.36
C CYS A 41 5.28 -3.92 0.54
N ASP A 42 6.44 -4.46 0.90
CA ASP A 42 6.54 -5.79 1.50
C ASP A 42 5.79 -5.78 2.84
N ALA A 43 4.97 -6.80 3.09
CA ALA A 43 4.10 -6.85 4.27
C ALA A 43 4.86 -7.06 5.58
N LEU A 44 6.05 -7.65 5.53
CA LEU A 44 6.86 -7.96 6.73
C LEU A 44 7.79 -6.80 7.07
N SER A 45 8.51 -6.27 6.09
CA SER A 45 9.49 -5.20 6.30
C SER A 45 8.88 -3.79 6.22
N LEU A 46 7.72 -3.64 5.60
CA LEU A 46 7.10 -2.36 5.22
C LEU A 46 7.95 -1.49 4.28
N GLU A 47 9.00 -2.07 3.69
CA GLU A 47 9.81 -1.39 2.69
C GLU A 47 9.08 -1.35 1.34
N SER A 48 9.24 -0.25 0.62
CA SER A 48 8.66 -0.11 -0.71
C SER A 48 9.30 -1.11 -1.66
N ILE A 49 8.49 -1.88 -2.39
CA ILE A 49 8.98 -2.78 -3.44
C ILE A 49 9.13 -2.08 -4.80
N ALA A 50 8.64 -0.83 -4.89
CA ALA A 50 8.78 0.01 -6.07
C ALA A 50 9.71 1.18 -5.77
N ASN A 51 10.59 1.49 -6.73
CA ASN A 51 11.61 2.54 -6.59
C ASN A 51 11.03 3.97 -6.64
N VAL A 52 9.78 4.16 -7.09
CA VAL A 52 9.13 5.48 -7.21
C VAL A 52 7.65 5.36 -6.86
N PRO A 53 7.07 6.28 -6.05
CA PRO A 53 5.63 6.32 -5.81
C PRO A 53 4.90 6.64 -7.11
N PHE A 54 3.92 5.82 -7.43
CA PHE A 54 3.12 5.99 -8.64
C PHE A 54 2.01 7.02 -8.38
N HIS A 55 1.86 8.02 -9.25
CA HIS A 55 0.69 8.91 -9.22
C HIS A 55 -0.39 8.34 -10.14
N TYR A 56 -1.47 7.81 -9.56
CA TYR A 56 -2.58 7.22 -10.32
C TYR A 56 -3.81 8.14 -10.40
N ALA A 57 -3.91 9.11 -9.49
CA ALA A 57 -4.99 10.08 -9.47
C ALA A 57 -4.45 11.48 -9.21
N LYS A 58 -5.24 12.50 -9.57
CA LYS A 58 -4.97 13.90 -9.21
C LYS A 58 -5.43 14.24 -7.79
N THR A 59 -6.15 13.31 -7.16
CA THR A 59 -6.85 13.47 -5.89
C THR A 59 -6.63 12.24 -5.03
N ALA A 60 -7.08 12.28 -3.77
CA ALA A 60 -6.96 11.18 -2.82
C ALA A 60 -7.41 9.83 -3.39
N ILE A 61 -6.60 8.80 -3.14
CA ILE A 61 -7.00 7.41 -3.40
C ILE A 61 -8.01 6.99 -2.32
N ILE A 62 -9.25 6.76 -2.71
CA ILE A 62 -10.34 6.36 -1.81
C ILE A 62 -10.60 4.86 -1.85
N PHE A 63 -10.31 4.20 -2.99
CA PHE A 63 -10.47 2.75 -3.14
C PHE A 63 -9.21 2.11 -3.72
N ILE A 64 -8.92 0.90 -3.24
CA ILE A 64 -7.89 0.01 -3.75
C ILE A 64 -8.49 -1.38 -3.80
N GLN A 65 -8.33 -2.07 -4.92
CA GLN A 65 -8.78 -3.45 -5.08
C GLN A 65 -7.78 -4.25 -5.91
N PHE A 66 -7.25 -5.32 -5.33
CA PHE A 66 -6.49 -6.31 -6.09
C PHE A 66 -7.45 -7.18 -6.90
N SER A 67 -7.04 -7.52 -8.11
CA SER A 67 -7.63 -8.63 -8.86
C SER A 67 -7.50 -9.94 -8.09
N PRO A 68 -8.34 -10.97 -8.33
CA PRO A 68 -8.31 -12.21 -7.56
C PRO A 68 -6.94 -12.92 -7.52
N LYS A 69 -6.14 -12.78 -8.58
CA LYS A 69 -4.78 -13.35 -8.67
C LYS A 69 -3.68 -12.40 -8.20
N SER A 70 -4.03 -11.22 -7.70
CA SER A 70 -3.11 -10.15 -7.28
C SER A 70 -2.15 -9.66 -8.37
N ILE A 71 -2.48 -9.87 -9.65
CA ILE A 71 -1.66 -9.45 -10.79
C ILE A 71 -1.98 -8.03 -11.28
N TYR A 72 -3.21 -7.58 -11.05
CA TYR A 72 -3.68 -6.23 -11.35
C TYR A 72 -4.22 -5.57 -10.09
N LEU A 73 -4.21 -4.23 -10.10
CA LEU A 73 -4.69 -3.35 -9.05
C LEU A 73 -5.56 -2.25 -9.69
N ALA A 74 -6.73 -2.02 -9.13
CA ALA A 74 -7.59 -0.89 -9.50
C ALA A 74 -7.66 0.11 -8.34
N THR A 75 -7.67 1.40 -8.67
CA THR A 75 -7.81 2.49 -7.71
C THR A 75 -8.72 3.61 -8.24
N THR A 76 -9.29 4.39 -7.33
CA THR A 76 -10.04 5.63 -7.61
C THR A 76 -9.70 6.68 -6.58
#